data_AF-A0A0F0CA35-F1
#
_entry.id   AF-A0A0F0CA35-F1
#
_cell.length_a   1.000
_cell.length_b   1.000
_cell.length_c   1.000
_cell.angle_alpha   90.00
_cell.angle_beta   90.00
_cell.angle_gamma   90.00
#
_symmetry.space_group_name_H-M   'P 1'
#
loop_
_entity.id
_entity.type
_entity.pdbx_description
1 polymer ?
#
loop_
_entity_poly.entity_id
_entity_poly.type
_entity_poly.pdbx_seq_one_letter_code
_entity_poly.pdbx_strand_id
1 'polypeptide(L)'
;MGCWGITAFESDTGLDTVDFIRSKLPENGMLELEKIIEEMRQKEWCVPEVTDLASHTGPMALAEMIVKFQDEDISDMDYDGEWAANQNKFSKVKSFTVTGESVQWLRNYLAHALGCIKEEAELAANSDRKWGGWFEEEDWNGWQEHMSMLISRMDSILMSQEDDLIPSKEQTSGPVMGEIS
;
A
#
# COMPACT_ATOMS: atom_id res chain seq x y z
N MET A 1 -6.83 -22.24 -9.03
CA MET A 1 -5.41 -22.09 -8.61
C MET A 1 -5.47 -21.50 -7.21
N GLY A 2 -4.67 -22.01 -6.27
CA GLY A 2 -4.62 -21.46 -4.91
C GLY A 2 -3.68 -20.26 -4.80
N CYS A 3 -3.76 -19.54 -3.69
CA CYS A 3 -2.94 -18.36 -3.44
C CYS A 3 -1.55 -18.74 -2.91
N TRP A 4 -0.54 -17.93 -3.25
CA TRP A 4 0.85 -18.00 -2.79
C TRP A 4 1.32 -16.59 -2.39
N GLY A 5 2.17 -16.45 -1.37
CA GLY A 5 2.77 -15.17 -0.94
C GLY A 5 1.96 -14.36 0.10
N ILE A 6 2.58 -13.91 1.19
CA ILE A 6 1.85 -13.22 2.27
C ILE A 6 1.52 -11.78 1.89
N THR A 7 2.37 -11.13 1.10
CA THR A 7 2.29 -9.70 0.80
C THR A 7 1.79 -9.45 -0.62
N ALA A 8 1.22 -8.27 -0.87
CA ALA A 8 0.83 -7.88 -2.22
C ALA A 8 2.04 -7.72 -3.14
N PHE A 9 3.21 -7.36 -2.61
CA PHE A 9 4.49 -7.32 -3.37
C PHE A 9 4.96 -8.69 -3.87
N GLU A 10 4.35 -9.79 -3.42
CA GLU A 10 4.62 -11.15 -3.93
C GLU A 10 3.58 -11.61 -4.98
N SER A 11 2.67 -10.71 -5.37
CA SER A 11 1.57 -11.01 -6.30
C SER A 11 1.62 -10.15 -7.55
N ASP A 12 1.20 -10.71 -8.69
CA ASP A 12 1.10 -9.98 -9.96
C ASP A 12 0.21 -8.73 -9.82
N THR A 13 -0.96 -8.86 -9.16
CA THR A 13 -1.89 -7.73 -8.96
C THR A 13 -1.28 -6.62 -8.11
N GLY A 14 -0.52 -6.97 -7.06
CA GLY A 14 0.14 -5.97 -6.23
C GLY A 14 1.30 -5.31 -6.96
N LEU A 15 2.13 -6.05 -7.69
CA LEU A 15 3.21 -5.50 -8.50
C LEU A 15 2.69 -4.61 -9.64
N ASP A 16 1.61 -5.02 -10.32
CA ASP A 16 0.92 -4.19 -11.32
C ASP A 16 0.39 -2.89 -10.70
N THR A 17 -0.08 -2.94 -9.46
CA THR A 17 -0.52 -1.74 -8.72
C THR A 17 0.65 -0.82 -8.41
N VAL A 18 1.77 -1.37 -7.95
CA VAL A 18 2.99 -0.59 -7.69
C VAL A 18 3.49 0.08 -8.97
N ASP A 19 3.51 -0.66 -10.09
CA ASP A 19 3.89 -0.15 -11.41
C ASP A 19 2.93 0.94 -11.90
N PHE A 20 1.62 0.76 -11.67
CA PHE A 20 0.60 1.77 -11.95
C PHE A 20 0.86 3.06 -11.16
N ILE A 21 1.05 2.98 -9.85
CA ILE A 21 1.34 4.15 -9.00
C ILE A 21 2.66 4.81 -9.43
N ARG A 22 3.69 4.02 -9.76
CA ARG A 22 4.98 4.51 -10.25
C ARG A 22 4.80 5.37 -11.52
N SER A 23 3.93 4.94 -12.43
CA SER A 23 3.62 5.69 -13.65
C SER A 23 2.93 7.04 -13.39
N LYS A 24 2.35 7.22 -12.19
CA LYS A 24 1.61 8.40 -11.74
C LYS A 24 2.40 9.28 -10.78
N LEU A 25 3.65 8.93 -10.48
CA LEU A 25 4.49 9.74 -9.60
C LEU A 25 4.64 11.17 -10.16
N PRO A 26 4.31 12.19 -9.36
CA PRO A 26 4.38 13.57 -9.81
C PRO A 26 5.83 14.07 -9.86
N GLU A 27 6.16 14.91 -10.84
CA GLU A 27 7.52 15.43 -11.04
C GLU A 27 8.05 16.24 -9.85
N ASN A 28 7.16 16.88 -9.10
CA ASN A 28 7.52 17.63 -7.90
C ASN A 28 7.88 16.73 -6.70
N GLY A 29 7.60 15.42 -6.78
CA GLY A 29 7.81 14.44 -5.72
C GLY A 29 6.83 14.53 -4.56
N MET A 30 5.72 15.27 -4.69
CA MET A 30 4.69 15.42 -3.66
C MET A 30 3.54 14.45 -3.94
N LEU A 31 3.55 13.31 -3.26
CA LEU A 31 2.55 12.27 -3.43
C LEU A 31 1.34 12.54 -2.53
N GLU A 32 0.13 12.32 -3.03
CA GLU A 32 -1.12 12.54 -2.28
C GLU A 32 -1.96 11.26 -2.33
N LEU A 33 -2.28 10.69 -1.16
CA LEU A 33 -2.97 9.39 -1.07
C LEU A 33 -4.36 9.41 -1.70
N GLU A 34 -5.10 10.51 -1.50
CA GLU A 34 -6.44 10.68 -2.05
C GLU A 34 -6.42 10.59 -3.59
N LYS A 35 -5.49 11.29 -4.25
CA LYS A 35 -5.33 11.26 -5.71
C LYS A 35 -4.96 9.87 -6.22
N ILE A 36 -4.11 9.14 -5.49
CA ILE A 36 -3.78 7.75 -5.84
C ILE A 36 -5.04 6.88 -5.78
N ILE A 37 -5.82 6.99 -4.71
CA ILE A 37 -7.05 6.21 -4.54
C ILE A 37 -8.05 6.54 -5.65
N GLU A 38 -8.22 7.81 -6.00
CA GLU A 38 -9.11 8.23 -7.09
C GLU A 38 -8.72 7.57 -8.43
N GLU A 39 -7.43 7.57 -8.77
CA GLU A 39 -6.90 6.95 -9.98
C GLU A 39 -7.03 5.42 -9.96
N MET A 40 -6.76 4.79 -8.82
CA MET A 40 -6.89 3.33 -8.65
C MET A 40 -8.35 2.88 -8.80
N ARG A 41 -9.31 3.62 -8.25
CA ARG A 41 -10.74 3.30 -8.36
C ARG A 41 -11.27 3.36 -9.80
N GLN A 42 -10.58 4.04 -10.72
CA GLN A 42 -10.94 4.01 -12.15
C GLN A 42 -10.56 2.67 -12.82
N LYS A 43 -9.89 1.76 -12.11
CA LYS A 43 -9.39 0.49 -12.60
C LYS A 43 -9.96 -0.65 -11.75
N GLU A 44 -10.94 -1.36 -12.31
CA GLU A 44 -11.59 -2.51 -11.65
C GLU A 44 -10.59 -3.57 -11.19
N TRP A 45 -9.56 -3.86 -11.99
CA TRP A 45 -8.51 -4.81 -11.62
C TRP A 45 -7.68 -4.36 -10.41
N CYS A 46 -7.59 -3.05 -10.16
CA CYS A 46 -6.75 -2.47 -9.11
C CYS A 46 -7.52 -2.42 -7.79
N VAL A 47 -8.79 -2.02 -7.84
CA VAL A 47 -9.69 -1.98 -6.67
C VAL A 47 -10.88 -2.91 -6.95
N PRO A 48 -10.70 -4.24 -6.82
CA PRO A 48 -11.80 -5.18 -7.01
C PRO A 48 -12.84 -5.01 -5.90
N GLU A 49 -14.06 -5.50 -6.15
CA GLU A 49 -15.08 -5.57 -5.10
C GLU A 49 -14.62 -6.58 -4.04
N VAL A 50 -14.86 -6.27 -2.77
CA VAL A 50 -14.42 -7.16 -1.67
C VAL A 50 -15.05 -8.56 -1.74
N THR A 51 -16.21 -8.67 -2.39
CA THR A 51 -16.93 -9.93 -2.64
C THR A 51 -16.29 -10.79 -3.71
N ASP A 52 -15.33 -10.26 -4.47
CA ASP A 52 -14.56 -11.05 -5.45
C ASP A 52 -13.51 -11.93 -4.74
N LEU A 53 -13.32 -11.74 -3.43
CA LEU A 53 -12.48 -12.55 -2.55
C LEU A 53 -11.02 -12.67 -3.02
N ALA A 54 -10.52 -11.66 -3.73
CA ALA A 54 -9.11 -11.57 -4.11
C ALA A 54 -8.23 -11.36 -2.87
N SER A 55 -7.28 -12.27 -2.62
CA SER A 55 -6.40 -12.21 -1.45
C SER A 55 -5.39 -11.06 -1.53
N HIS A 56 -4.84 -10.80 -2.72
CA HIS A 56 -3.97 -9.66 -2.98
C HIS A 56 -4.70 -8.65 -3.87
N THR A 57 -4.69 -7.40 -3.45
CA THR A 57 -5.44 -6.32 -4.11
C THR A 57 -4.59 -5.07 -4.20
N GLY A 58 -4.96 -4.15 -5.08
CA GLY A 58 -4.30 -2.85 -5.15
C GLY A 58 -4.36 -2.05 -3.85
N PRO A 59 -5.50 -2.00 -3.13
CA PRO A 59 -5.55 -1.44 -1.78
C PRO A 59 -4.57 -2.09 -0.80
N MET A 60 -4.37 -3.40 -0.85
CA MET A 60 -3.35 -4.07 -0.03
C MET A 60 -1.94 -3.61 -0.39
N ALA A 61 -1.60 -3.55 -1.68
CA ALA A 61 -0.31 -3.02 -2.14
C ALA A 61 -0.08 -1.56 -1.72
N LEU A 62 -1.11 -0.71 -1.83
CA LEU A 62 -1.04 0.68 -1.41
C LEU A 62 -0.80 0.82 0.10
N ALA A 63 -1.45 -0.02 0.92
CA ALA A 63 -1.24 -0.03 2.35
C ALA A 63 0.19 -0.47 2.72
N GLU A 64 0.72 -1.49 2.04
CA GLU A 64 2.12 -1.92 2.20
C GLU A 64 3.09 -0.80 1.81
N MET A 65 2.82 -0.07 0.72
CA MET A 65 3.62 1.09 0.33
C MET A 65 3.60 2.19 1.40
N ILE A 66 2.45 2.50 1.98
CA ILE A 66 2.34 3.47 3.07
C ILE A 66 3.20 3.05 4.27
N VAL A 67 3.13 1.78 4.67
CA VAL A 67 3.93 1.26 5.78
C VAL A 67 5.42 1.36 5.46
N LYS A 68 5.84 1.00 4.25
CA LYS A 68 7.22 1.14 3.79
C LYS A 68 7.72 2.59 3.83
N PHE A 69 6.89 3.56 3.40
CA PHE A 69 7.22 4.97 3.54
C PHE A 69 7.33 5.41 5.00
N GLN A 70 6.43 4.94 5.86
CA GLN A 70 6.41 5.28 7.28
C GLN A 70 7.61 4.68 8.05
N ASP A 71 8.09 3.51 7.65
CA ASP A 71 9.25 2.83 8.23
C ASP A 71 10.59 3.28 7.58
N GLU A 72 10.54 4.22 6.64
CA GLU A 72 11.69 4.68 5.83
C GLU A 72 12.38 3.54 5.04
N ASP A 73 11.69 2.42 4.81
CA ASP A 73 12.18 1.26 4.07
C ASP A 73 11.55 1.17 2.66
N ILE A 74 12.05 2.02 1.78
CA ILE A 74 11.63 2.08 0.37
C ILE A 74 12.56 1.28 -0.56
N SER A 75 13.47 0.49 0.00
CA SER A 75 14.55 -0.19 -0.74
C SER A 75 14.03 -1.17 -1.81
N ASP A 76 12.96 -1.89 -1.49
CA ASP A 76 12.34 -2.87 -2.38
C ASP A 76 11.25 -2.29 -3.31
N MET A 77 11.06 -0.97 -3.31
CA MET A 77 10.02 -0.33 -4.14
C MET A 77 10.51 0.07 -5.53
N ASP A 78 11.82 0.17 -5.73
CA ASP A 78 12.43 0.55 -7.01
C ASP A 78 13.16 -0.64 -7.64
N TYR A 79 13.03 -0.81 -8.96
CA TYR A 79 13.80 -1.81 -9.69
C TYR A 79 15.17 -1.25 -10.11
N ASP A 80 16.24 -1.99 -9.83
CA ASP A 80 17.62 -1.60 -10.15
C ASP A 80 18.11 -2.13 -11.51
N GLY A 81 17.28 -2.86 -12.25
CA GLY A 81 17.63 -3.38 -13.58
C GLY A 81 17.80 -2.25 -14.62
N GLU A 82 18.69 -2.45 -15.59
CA GLU A 82 18.91 -1.48 -16.69
C GLU A 82 17.61 -1.13 -17.44
N TRP A 83 16.71 -2.10 -17.57
CA TRP A 83 15.39 -1.90 -18.20
C TRP A 83 14.49 -0.91 -17.45
N ALA A 84 14.73 -0.72 -16.15
CA ALA A 84 13.99 0.19 -15.28
C ALA A 84 14.72 1.53 -15.07
N ALA A 85 15.89 1.75 -15.66
CA ALA A 85 16.73 2.94 -15.44
C ALA A 85 16.00 4.27 -15.74
N ASN A 86 15.08 4.26 -16.70
CA ASN A 86 14.29 5.42 -17.11
C ASN A 86 12.93 5.54 -16.40
N GLN A 87 12.59 4.62 -15.51
CA GLN A 87 11.33 4.68 -14.78
C GLN A 87 11.38 5.76 -13.69
N ASN A 88 10.21 6.28 -13.34
CA ASN A 88 10.06 7.09 -12.14
C ASN A 88 10.42 6.23 -10.92
N LYS A 89 11.05 6.84 -9.92
CA LYS A 89 11.54 6.13 -8.74
C LYS A 89 10.85 6.65 -7.49
N PHE A 90 10.42 5.75 -6.61
CA PHE A 90 9.83 6.11 -5.32
C PHE A 90 10.84 6.80 -4.40
N SER A 91 12.13 6.52 -4.58
CA SER A 91 13.23 7.28 -3.96
C SER A 91 13.26 8.78 -4.31
N LYS A 92 12.51 9.25 -5.32
CA LYS A 92 12.35 10.68 -5.65
C LYS A 92 11.18 11.35 -4.91
N VAL A 93 10.34 10.58 -4.21
CA VAL A 93 9.24 11.13 -3.41
C VAL A 93 9.82 11.91 -2.24
N LYS A 94 9.38 13.15 -2.08
CA LYS A 94 9.86 14.10 -1.06
C LYS A 94 8.88 14.26 0.09
N SER A 95 7.59 14.16 -0.22
CA SER A 95 6.51 14.18 0.76
C SER A 95 5.42 13.23 0.30
N PHE A 96 4.74 12.64 1.28
CA PHE A 96 3.56 11.82 1.04
C PHE A 96 2.47 12.28 2.00
N THR A 97 1.46 12.96 1.46
CA THR A 97 0.34 13.49 2.23
C THR A 97 -0.80 12.49 2.26
N VAL A 98 -1.49 12.46 3.39
CA VAL A 98 -2.64 11.61 3.65
C VAL A 98 -3.76 12.44 4.26
N THR A 99 -5.00 12.10 3.92
CA THR A 99 -6.17 12.65 4.60
C THR A 99 -6.78 11.57 5.49
N GLY A 100 -7.39 11.96 6.62
CA GLY A 100 -8.09 11.01 7.49
C GLY A 100 -9.14 10.18 6.72
N GLU A 101 -9.83 10.78 5.74
CA GLU A 101 -10.79 10.08 4.88
C GLU A 101 -10.12 9.01 4.00
N SER A 102 -9.00 9.35 3.37
CA SER A 102 -8.25 8.43 2.50
C SER A 102 -7.70 7.21 3.27
N VAL A 103 -7.14 7.44 4.46
CA VAL A 103 -6.63 6.38 5.33
C VAL A 103 -7.78 5.53 5.89
N GLN A 104 -8.87 6.17 6.31
CA GLN A 104 -10.05 5.46 6.80
C GLN A 104 -10.68 4.58 5.73
N TRP A 105 -10.75 5.06 4.48
CA TRP A 105 -11.23 4.24 3.37
C TRP A 105 -10.36 2.99 3.18
N LEU A 106 -9.03 3.16 3.15
CA LEU A 106 -8.09 2.07 2.95
C LEU A 106 -8.21 1.03 4.07
N ARG A 107 -8.21 1.50 5.32
CA ARG A 107 -8.42 0.69 6.53
C ARG A 107 -9.71 -0.12 6.45
N ASN A 108 -10.81 0.52 6.08
CA ASN A 108 -12.12 -0.14 5.99
C ASN A 108 -12.17 -1.18 4.86
N TYR A 109 -11.54 -0.89 3.71
CA TYR A 109 -11.43 -1.85 2.61
C TYR A 109 -10.71 -3.12 3.08
N LEU A 110 -9.52 -2.97 3.70
CA LEU A 110 -8.73 -4.12 4.17
C LEU A 110 -9.49 -4.93 5.23
N ALA A 111 -10.13 -4.27 6.19
CA ALA A 111 -10.89 -4.94 7.24
C ALA A 111 -12.09 -5.70 6.66
N HIS A 112 -12.77 -5.13 5.67
CA HIS A 112 -13.91 -5.78 5.02
C HIS A 112 -13.45 -6.98 4.17
N ALA A 113 -12.40 -6.82 3.37
CA ALA A 113 -11.83 -7.90 2.57
C ALA A 113 -11.37 -9.07 3.45
N LEU A 114 -10.64 -8.79 4.54
CA LEU A 114 -10.22 -9.81 5.52
C LEU A 114 -11.43 -10.54 6.13
N GLY A 115 -12.47 -9.80 6.52
CA GLY A 115 -13.70 -10.39 7.05
C GLY A 115 -14.40 -11.32 6.06
N CYS A 116 -14.61 -10.87 4.83
CA CYS A 116 -15.28 -11.66 3.78
C CYS A 116 -14.51 -12.93 3.44
N ILE A 117 -13.19 -12.85 3.29
CA ILE A 117 -12.37 -14.03 2.93
C ILE A 117 -12.35 -15.04 4.08
N LYS A 118 -12.32 -14.58 5.35
CA LYS A 118 -12.41 -15.47 6.51
C LYS A 118 -13.77 -16.16 6.62
N GLU A 119 -14.86 -15.41 6.44
CA GLU A 119 -16.22 -15.97 6.46
C GLU A 119 -16.38 -17.05 5.38
N GLU A 120 -15.90 -16.78 4.15
CA GLU A 120 -15.93 -17.77 3.08
C GLU A 120 -15.08 -19.01 3.43
N ALA A 121 -13.88 -18.82 3.99
CA ALA A 121 -13.02 -19.93 4.39
C ALA A 121 -13.69 -20.83 5.45
N GLU A 122 -14.39 -20.23 6.42
CA GLU A 122 -15.15 -20.95 7.45
C GLU A 122 -16.31 -21.74 6.86
N LEU A 123 -17.07 -21.15 5.93
CA LEU A 123 -18.13 -21.85 5.19
C LEU A 123 -17.56 -23.00 4.34
N ALA A 124 -16.36 -22.82 3.82
CA ALA A 124 -15.64 -23.76 2.97
C ALA A 124 -14.76 -24.77 3.74
N ALA A 125 -14.83 -24.83 5.08
CA ALA A 125 -13.90 -25.58 5.94
C ALA A 125 -13.76 -27.08 5.61
N ASN A 126 -14.79 -27.69 5.00
CA ASN A 126 -14.78 -29.10 4.59
C ASN A 126 -14.51 -29.29 3.09
N SER A 127 -13.97 -28.27 2.42
CA SER A 127 -13.69 -28.27 0.98
C SER A 127 -12.23 -27.90 0.71
N ASP A 128 -11.87 -27.98 -0.56
CA ASP A 128 -10.57 -27.60 -1.11
C ASP A 128 -10.24 -26.10 -0.89
N ARG A 129 -11.19 -25.31 -0.37
CA ARG A 129 -11.04 -23.87 -0.07
C ARG A 129 -10.99 -23.54 1.42
N LYS A 130 -10.82 -24.53 2.31
CA LYS A 130 -10.81 -24.37 3.78
C LYS A 130 -9.85 -23.32 4.37
N TRP A 131 -8.89 -22.84 3.58
CA TRP A 131 -7.93 -21.81 3.95
C TRP A 131 -8.07 -20.58 3.04
N GLY A 132 -9.28 -20.18 2.67
CA GLY A 132 -9.49 -19.04 1.77
C GLY A 132 -8.91 -19.25 0.36
N GLY A 133 -8.70 -20.51 -0.04
CA GLY A 133 -8.04 -20.87 -1.29
C GLY A 133 -6.51 -20.97 -1.23
N TRP A 134 -5.89 -20.80 -0.08
CA TRP A 134 -4.45 -21.02 0.12
C TRP A 134 -4.07 -22.50 0.08
N PHE A 135 -2.85 -22.80 -0.39
CA PHE A 135 -2.32 -24.16 -0.42
C PHE A 135 -1.81 -24.64 0.93
N GLU A 136 -1.30 -23.72 1.75
CA GLU A 136 -0.72 -23.99 3.07
C GLU A 136 -1.44 -23.17 4.14
N GLU A 137 -1.71 -23.80 5.29
CA GLU A 137 -2.35 -23.13 6.43
C GLU A 137 -1.45 -22.04 7.02
N GLU A 138 -0.13 -22.25 6.98
CA GLU A 138 0.86 -21.30 7.47
C GLU A 138 0.81 -19.98 6.67
N ASP A 139 0.77 -20.07 5.34
CA ASP A 139 0.64 -18.88 4.48
C ASP A 139 -0.71 -18.18 4.67
N TRP A 140 -1.80 -18.95 4.82
CA TRP A 140 -3.12 -18.39 5.15
C TRP A 140 -3.13 -17.61 6.46
N ASN A 141 -2.48 -18.15 7.50
CA ASN A 141 -2.35 -17.49 8.78
C ASN A 141 -1.43 -16.27 8.67
N GLY A 142 -0.31 -16.39 7.97
CA GLY A 142 0.62 -15.28 7.72
C GLY A 142 -0.04 -14.12 6.98
N TRP A 143 -0.84 -14.41 5.95
CA TRP A 143 -1.62 -13.39 5.23
C TRP A 143 -2.63 -12.68 6.15
N GLN A 144 -3.36 -13.42 7.01
CA GLN A 144 -4.31 -12.81 7.96
C GLN A 144 -3.60 -11.92 8.99
N GLU A 145 -2.46 -12.37 9.53
CA GLU A 145 -1.63 -11.61 10.47
C GLU A 145 -1.11 -10.34 9.81
N HIS A 146 -0.64 -10.44 8.57
CA HIS A 146 -0.16 -9.31 7.78
C HIS A 146 -1.27 -8.29 7.48
N MET A 147 -2.45 -8.73 7.03
CA MET A 147 -3.63 -7.86 6.86
C MET A 147 -4.01 -7.16 8.17
N SER A 148 -3.97 -7.87 9.29
CA SER A 148 -4.26 -7.30 10.62
C SER A 148 -3.22 -6.26 11.05
N MET A 149 -1.95 -6.48 10.70
CA MET A 149 -0.86 -5.53 10.92
C MET A 149 -1.07 -4.26 10.10
N LEU A 150 -1.39 -4.38 8.80
CA LEU A 150 -1.68 -3.23 7.93
C LEU A 150 -2.85 -2.40 8.46
N ILE A 151 -3.95 -3.04 8.86
CA ILE A 151 -5.12 -2.36 9.46
C ILE A 151 -4.70 -1.59 10.72
N SER A 152 -3.87 -2.20 11.58
CA SER A 152 -3.38 -1.57 12.80
C SER A 152 -2.47 -0.37 12.53
N ARG A 153 -1.67 -0.41 11.45
CA ARG A 153 -0.85 0.73 11.00
C ARG A 153 -1.72 1.87 10.51
N MET A 154 -2.79 1.59 9.75
CA MET A 154 -3.75 2.62 9.35
C MET A 154 -4.48 3.22 10.54
N ASP A 155 -4.90 2.40 11.51
CA ASP A 155 -5.51 2.89 12.76
C ASP A 155 -4.54 3.81 13.53
N SER A 156 -3.24 3.49 13.55
CA SER A 156 -2.21 4.34 14.18
C SER A 156 -2.06 5.70 13.47
N ILE A 157 -2.09 5.72 12.13
CA ILE A 157 -2.05 6.96 11.35
C ILE A 157 -3.28 7.83 11.67
N LEU A 158 -4.49 7.24 11.69
CA LEU A 158 -5.72 7.94 12.04
C LEU A 158 -5.70 8.55 13.45
N MET A 159 -5.04 7.88 14.41
CA MET A 159 -4.90 8.38 15.77
C MET A 159 -3.89 9.53 15.89
N SER A 160 -2.85 9.54 15.05
CA SER A 160 -1.80 10.57 15.08
C SER A 160 -2.29 11.97 14.67
N GLN A 161 -3.38 12.04 13.88
CA GLN A 161 -3.88 13.28 13.26
C GLN A 161 -2.84 14.02 12.40
N GLU A 162 -1.76 13.34 12.00
CA GLU A 162 -0.76 13.89 11.09
C GLU A 162 -1.22 13.71 9.65
N ASP A 163 -1.27 14.83 8.90
CA ASP A 163 -1.65 14.83 7.48
C ASP A 163 -0.45 14.51 6.54
N ASP A 164 0.77 14.42 7.08
CA ASP A 164 2.01 14.15 6.34
C ASP A 164 2.69 12.88 6.86
N LEU A 165 2.72 11.81 6.06
CA LEU A 165 3.48 10.59 6.39
C LEU A 165 4.99 10.78 6.26
N ILE A 166 5.40 11.74 5.43
CA ILE A 166 6.80 12.18 5.31
C ILE A 166 6.76 13.70 5.45
N PRO A 167 7.14 14.26 6.61
CA PRO A 167 7.22 15.70 6.76
C PRO A 167 8.26 16.23 5.76
N SER A 168 7.86 17.26 5.00
CA SER A 168 8.76 17.93 4.05
C SER A 168 10.02 18.35 4.79
N LYS A 169 11.18 17.79 4.43
CA LYS A 169 12.46 18.36 4.87
C LYS A 169 12.58 19.73 4.20
N GLU A 170 12.07 20.77 4.85
CA GLU A 170 12.36 22.14 4.46
C GLU A 170 13.88 22.24 4.32
N GLN A 171 14.34 22.64 3.13
CA GLN A 171 15.70 23.08 2.97
C GLN A 171 15.87 24.24 3.96
N THR A 172 16.59 23.98 5.05
CA THR A 172 17.05 25.03 5.96
C THR A 172 17.85 26.00 5.12
N SER A 173 17.17 27.05 4.66
CA SER A 173 17.79 28.20 4.05
C SER A 173 18.60 28.84 5.15
N GLY A 174 19.88 28.48 5.21
CA GLY A 174 20.82 29.10 6.15
C GLY A 174 20.73 30.61 5.99
N PRO A 175 20.78 31.38 7.09
CA PRO A 175 20.62 32.81 7.00
C PRO A 175 21.74 33.36 6.11
N VAL A 176 21.35 34.00 5.00
CA VAL A 176 22.22 34.96 4.31
C VAL A 176 22.43 36.09 5.32
N MET A 177 23.54 35.99 6.07
CA MET A 177 24.03 37.13 6.83
C MET A 177 24.43 38.21 5.84
N GLY A 178 23.59 39.24 5.80
CA GLY A 178 23.91 40.51 5.19
C GLY A 178 25.20 41.10 5.77
N GLU A 179 25.87 41.80 4.87
CA GLU A 179 27.01 42.69 5.02
C GLU A 179 27.21 43.30 6.41
N ILE A 180 28.47 43.32 6.88
CA ILE A 180 28.99 44.51 7.54
C ILE A 180 30.49 44.70 7.23
N SER A 181 30.79 45.91 6.75
CA SER A 181 32.08 46.65 6.60
C SER A 181 32.88 46.46 5.30
#